data_AF-A0A5P2DCC4-F1
#
_entry.id   AF-A0A5P2DCC4-F1
#
_cell.length_a   1.000
_cell.length_b   1.000
_cell.length_c   1.000
_cell.angle_alpha   90.00
_cell.angle_beta   90.00
_cell.angle_gamma   90.00
#
_symmetry.space_group_name_H-M   'P 1'
#
loop_
_entity.id
_entity.type
_entity.pdbx_description
1 polymer ?
#
loop_
_entity_poly.entity_id
_entity_poly.type
_entity_poly.pdbx_seq_one_letter_code
_entity_poly.pdbx_strand_id
1 'polypeptide(L)'
;MLILNTGQLIERGRLRWVTEANCLCCRVAWCEQGNGDAIPEEIRQVLLAEHGSARLRLTEPEASAVPVLRALREVQDGLSLAQARAMADELKTSGLVGTLVEMELIAARLRRHSVEATVETLSS
;
A
#
# COMPACT_ATOMS: atom_id res chain seq x y z
N MET A 1 -1.72 -17.71 26.31
CA MET A 1 -0.90 -16.83 25.46
C MET A 1 -1.40 -16.95 24.03
N LEU A 2 -1.65 -15.81 23.40
CA LEU A 2 -2.08 -15.70 22.01
C LEU A 2 -0.92 -15.11 21.21
N ILE A 3 -0.56 -15.73 20.10
CA ILE A 3 0.35 -15.15 19.10
C ILE A 3 -0.55 -14.58 18.00
N LEU A 4 -0.33 -13.34 17.61
CA LEU A 4 -1.02 -12.67 16.51
C LEU A 4 0.06 -12.15 15.54
N ASN A 5 -0.01 -12.55 14.29
CA ASN A 5 0.85 -12.06 13.23
C ASN A 5 -0.03 -11.36 12.19
N THR A 6 0.32 -10.13 11.83
CA THR A 6 -0.39 -9.37 10.80
C THR A 6 0.58 -9.07 9.66
N GLY A 7 0.11 -9.21 8.42
CA GLY A 7 0.94 -9.05 7.25
C GLY A 7 0.20 -8.44 6.06
N GLN A 8 0.98 -7.89 5.14
CA GLN A 8 0.52 -7.45 3.83
C GLN A 8 1.37 -8.07 2.73
N LEU A 9 0.74 -8.36 1.60
CA LEU A 9 1.44 -8.80 0.39
C LEU A 9 0.73 -8.33 -0.88
N ILE A 10 1.45 -8.38 -2.00
CA ILE A 10 0.90 -8.18 -3.33
C ILE A 10 0.67 -9.56 -3.95
N GLU A 11 -0.59 -9.92 -4.17
CA GLU A 11 -0.96 -11.15 -4.86
C GLU A 11 -1.66 -10.81 -6.17
N ARG A 12 -1.13 -11.28 -7.31
CA ARG A 12 -1.69 -11.04 -8.65
C ARG A 12 -1.96 -9.54 -8.93
N GLY A 13 -1.07 -8.67 -8.44
CA GLY A 13 -1.17 -7.22 -8.60
C GLY A 13 -2.23 -6.56 -7.73
N ARG A 14 -2.76 -7.26 -6.72
CA ARG A 14 -3.72 -6.74 -5.76
C ARG A 14 -3.14 -6.79 -4.35
N LEU A 15 -3.50 -5.80 -3.56
CA LEU A 15 -3.14 -5.75 -2.15
C LEU A 15 -3.96 -6.79 -1.38
N ARG A 16 -3.28 -7.55 -0.53
CA ARG A 16 -3.86 -8.52 0.38
C ARG A 16 -3.34 -8.27 1.78
N TRP A 17 -4.17 -8.56 2.76
CA TRP A 17 -3.78 -8.60 4.15
C TRP A 17 -4.10 -9.96 4.73
N VAL A 18 -3.34 -10.34 5.74
CA VAL A 18 -3.53 -11.57 6.50
C VAL A 18 -3.33 -11.26 7.98
N THR A 19 -4.16 -11.88 8.81
CA THR A 19 -4.01 -11.92 10.25
C THR A 19 -4.06 -13.38 10.68
N GLU A 20 -2.96 -13.90 11.19
CA GLU A 20 -2.84 -15.25 11.72
C GLU A 20 -2.79 -15.21 13.24
N ALA A 21 -3.53 -16.10 13.87
CA ALA A 21 -3.56 -16.16 15.32
C ALA A 21 -3.47 -17.60 15.81
N ASN A 22 -2.72 -17.80 16.90
CA ASN A 22 -2.49 -19.10 17.52
C ASN A 22 -2.62 -19.01 19.04
N CYS A 23 -3.59 -19.73 19.60
CA CYS A 23 -3.74 -19.88 21.05
C CYS A 23 -2.91 -21.05 21.56
N LEU A 24 -1.86 -20.75 22.33
CA LEU A 24 -0.97 -21.76 22.89
C LEU A 24 -1.60 -22.62 23.99
N CYS A 25 -2.77 -22.21 24.52
CA CYS A 25 -3.48 -22.95 25.57
C CYS A 25 -4.32 -24.10 24.99
N CYS A 26 -5.13 -23.81 23.97
CA CYS A 26 -6.04 -24.80 23.38
C CYS A 26 -5.59 -25.32 22.00
N ARG A 27 -4.45 -24.82 21.47
CA ARG A 27 -3.92 -25.15 20.14
C ARG A 27 -4.84 -24.80 18.96
N VAL A 28 -5.82 -23.92 19.20
CA VAL A 28 -6.65 -23.38 18.12
C VAL A 28 -5.84 -22.34 17.37
N ALA A 29 -5.84 -22.46 16.04
CA ALA A 29 -5.28 -21.47 15.14
C ALA A 29 -6.36 -21.00 14.17
N TRP A 30 -6.33 -19.72 13.81
CA TRP A 30 -7.20 -19.16 12.77
C TRP A 30 -6.41 -18.20 11.90
N CYS A 31 -6.88 -18.03 10.67
CA CYS A 31 -6.32 -17.14 9.67
C CYS A 31 -7.47 -16.36 9.05
N GLU A 32 -7.42 -15.04 9.20
CA GLU A 32 -8.30 -14.10 8.53
C GLU A 32 -7.53 -13.43 7.40
N GLN A 33 -8.15 -13.32 6.24
CA GLN A 33 -7.53 -12.72 5.07
C GLN A 33 -8.57 -11.95 4.27
N GLY A 34 -8.15 -10.82 3.72
CA GLY A 34 -8.98 -10.00 2.85
C GLY A 34 -8.29 -9.67 1.54
N ASN A 35 -9.10 -9.22 0.59
CA ASN A 35 -8.65 -8.67 -0.68
C ASN A 35 -9.37 -7.35 -0.97
N GLY A 36 -8.77 -6.54 -1.84
CA GLY A 36 -9.46 -5.44 -2.50
C GLY A 36 -9.51 -4.11 -1.74
N ASP A 37 -9.40 -3.06 -2.54
CA ASP A 37 -9.64 -1.61 -2.40
C ASP A 37 -9.15 -0.85 -1.17
N ALA A 38 -9.37 -1.36 0.04
CA ALA A 38 -8.89 -0.74 1.27
C ALA A 38 -8.57 -1.80 2.32
N ILE A 39 -7.35 -1.75 2.84
CA ILE A 39 -7.00 -2.49 4.06
C ILE A 39 -7.83 -1.90 5.21
N PRO A 40 -8.42 -2.72 6.09
CA PRO A 40 -9.02 -2.23 7.33
C PRO A 40 -8.04 -1.33 8.08
N GLU A 41 -8.49 -0.14 8.49
CA GLU A 41 -7.60 0.87 9.06
C GLU A 41 -6.84 0.34 10.28
N GLU A 42 -7.46 -0.53 11.07
CA GLU A 42 -6.84 -1.18 12.23
C GLU A 42 -5.62 -2.02 11.84
N ILE A 43 -5.73 -2.78 10.74
CA ILE A 43 -4.65 -3.60 10.20
C ILE A 43 -3.53 -2.71 9.65
N ARG A 44 -3.91 -1.64 8.93
CA ARG A 44 -2.95 -0.65 8.42
C ARG A 44 -2.15 -0.02 9.56
N GLN A 45 -2.81 0.39 10.65
CA GLN A 45 -2.16 0.98 11.82
C GLN A 45 -1.23 0.00 12.54
N VAL A 46 -1.61 -1.27 12.69
CA VAL A 46 -0.72 -2.31 13.25
C VAL A 46 0.55 -2.43 12.42
N LEU A 47 0.43 -2.50 11.09
CA LEU A 47 1.59 -2.66 10.20
C LEU A 47 2.49 -1.42 10.18
N LEU A 48 1.91 -0.22 10.26
CA LEU A 48 2.67 1.02 10.38
C LEU A 48 3.40 1.10 11.73
N ALA A 49 2.77 0.64 12.81
CA ALA A 49 3.40 0.61 14.13
C ALA A 49 4.56 -0.41 14.20
N GLU A 50 4.43 -1.56 13.52
CA GLU A 50 5.43 -2.63 13.54
C GLU A 50 6.60 -2.36 12.59
N HIS A 51 6.33 -1.84 11.39
CA HIS A 51 7.32 -1.73 10.32
C HIS A 51 7.69 -0.29 9.96
N GLY A 52 7.01 0.70 10.53
CA GLY A 52 7.11 2.09 10.10
C GLY A 52 6.40 2.36 8.78
N SER A 53 6.45 3.62 8.36
CA SER A 53 5.90 4.06 7.08
C SER A 53 6.95 4.01 5.95
N ALA A 54 6.50 3.97 4.71
CA ALA A 54 7.31 4.19 3.52
C ALA A 54 6.78 5.39 2.74
N ARG A 55 7.69 6.06 2.01
CA ARG A 55 7.38 7.17 1.13
C ARG A 55 7.66 6.83 -0.32
N LEU A 56 6.68 7.08 -1.18
CA LEU A 56 6.78 7.00 -2.62
C LEU A 56 7.04 8.38 -3.23
N ARG A 57 8.04 8.51 -4.10
CA ARG A 57 8.33 9.74 -4.86
C ARG A 57 8.49 9.44 -6.34
N LEU A 58 8.13 10.40 -7.19
CA LEU A 58 8.54 10.37 -8.60
C LEU A 58 10.04 10.65 -8.67
N THR A 59 10.74 9.92 -9.53
CA THR A 59 12.15 10.22 -9.84
C THR A 59 12.23 11.50 -10.67
N GLU A 60 11.23 11.73 -11.53
CA GLU A 60 11.10 12.90 -12.38
C GLU A 60 9.82 13.66 -12.02
N PRO A 61 9.91 14.83 -11.35
CA PRO A 61 8.74 15.61 -10.93
C PRO A 61 7.84 16.07 -12.09
N GLU A 62 8.41 16.19 -13.29
CA GLU A 62 7.73 16.64 -14.51
C GLU A 62 6.96 15.51 -15.24
N ALA A 63 6.83 14.33 -14.63
CA ALA A 63 6.07 13.23 -15.23
C ALA A 63 4.67 13.68 -15.67
N SER A 64 4.29 13.26 -16.88
CA SER A 64 3.00 13.59 -17.48
C SER A 64 1.84 13.15 -16.58
N ALA A 65 0.84 14.02 -16.42
CA ALA A 65 -0.28 13.77 -15.52
C ALA A 65 -1.13 12.56 -15.96
N VAL A 66 -1.22 12.29 -17.26
CA VAL A 66 -2.08 11.21 -17.80
C VAL A 66 -1.60 9.81 -17.37
N PRO A 67 -0.33 9.40 -17.58
CA PRO A 67 0.14 8.08 -17.13
C PRO A 67 0.12 7.95 -15.60
N VAL A 68 0.39 9.02 -14.85
CA VAL A 68 0.26 9.03 -13.38
C VAL A 68 -1.17 8.75 -12.95
N LEU A 69 -2.15 9.50 -13.47
CA LEU A 69 -3.57 9.31 -13.12
C LEU A 69 -4.08 7.93 -13.54
N ARG A 70 -3.61 7.39 -14.67
CA ARG A 70 -3.95 6.04 -15.11
C ARG A 70 -3.40 5.00 -14.14
N ALA A 71 -2.14 5.10 -13.74
CA ALA A 71 -1.52 4.19 -12.78
C ALA A 71 -2.25 4.20 -11.42
N LEU A 72 -2.56 5.38 -10.89
CA LEU A 72 -3.23 5.52 -9.58
C LEU A 72 -4.63 4.89 -9.58
N ARG A 73 -5.40 5.07 -10.65
CA ARG A 73 -6.76 4.50 -10.79
C ARG A 73 -6.79 2.99 -11.00
N GLU A 74 -5.66 2.35 -11.29
CA GLU A 74 -5.55 0.89 -11.40
C GLU A 74 -5.20 0.19 -10.08
N VAL A 75 -4.83 0.97 -9.05
CA VAL A 75 -4.46 0.43 -7.73
C VAL A 75 -5.69 0.15 -6.89
N GLN A 76 -6.67 1.06 -6.90
CA GLN A 76 -7.89 0.99 -6.10
C GLN A 76 -9.11 0.99 -7.03
N ASP A 77 -9.92 -0.08 -6.99
CA ASP A 77 -11.17 -0.09 -7.73
C ASP A 77 -12.10 0.98 -7.11
N GLY A 78 -12.71 1.81 -7.95
CA GLY A 78 -13.60 2.88 -7.50
C GLY A 78 -12.95 4.22 -7.11
N LEU A 79 -11.62 4.38 -7.26
CA LEU A 79 -10.97 5.68 -7.04
C LEU A 79 -11.51 6.74 -8.02
N SER A 80 -12.15 7.78 -7.48
CA SER A 80 -12.68 8.87 -8.30
C SER A 80 -11.55 9.66 -8.97
N LEU A 81 -11.86 10.35 -10.08
CA LEU A 81 -10.87 11.22 -10.74
C LEU A 81 -10.37 12.34 -9.82
N ALA A 82 -11.23 12.84 -8.93
CA ALA A 82 -10.87 13.88 -7.98
C ALA A 82 -9.85 13.37 -6.94
N GLN A 83 -10.09 12.17 -6.39
CA GLN A 83 -9.14 11.53 -5.47
C GLN A 83 -7.82 11.20 -6.18
N ALA A 84 -7.87 10.67 -7.40
CA ALA A 84 -6.67 10.38 -8.19
C ALA A 84 -5.85 11.65 -8.48
N ARG A 85 -6.49 12.79 -8.73
CA ARG A 85 -5.81 14.08 -8.89
C ARG A 85 -5.14 14.54 -7.60
N ALA A 86 -5.86 14.49 -6.48
CA ALA A 86 -5.29 14.87 -5.19
C ALA A 86 -4.05 14.01 -4.86
N MET A 87 -4.11 12.70 -5.08
CA MET A 87 -2.97 11.80 -4.91
C MET A 87 -1.83 12.11 -5.88
N ALA A 88 -2.13 12.46 -7.13
CA ALA A 88 -1.11 12.83 -8.11
C ALA A 88 -0.40 14.14 -7.72
N ASP A 89 -1.12 15.11 -7.18
CA ASP A 89 -0.58 16.38 -6.71
C ASP A 89 0.29 16.19 -5.46
N GLU A 90 -0.14 15.35 -4.52
CA GLU A 90 0.67 14.96 -3.36
C GLU A 90 1.95 14.21 -3.78
N LEU A 91 1.82 13.25 -4.70
CA LEU A 91 2.93 12.47 -5.25
C LEU A 91 4.00 13.37 -5.92
N LYS A 92 3.58 14.44 -6.60
CA LYS A 92 4.48 15.41 -7.24
C LYS A 92 5.18 16.35 -6.26
N THR A 93 4.59 16.57 -5.09
CA THR A 93 5.07 17.57 -4.13
C THR A 93 5.82 16.92 -2.98
N SER A 94 5.10 16.31 -2.04
CA SER A 94 5.65 15.68 -0.84
C SER A 94 5.98 14.20 -1.02
N GLY A 95 5.42 13.55 -2.04
CA GLY A 95 5.37 12.09 -2.15
C GLY A 95 4.21 11.51 -1.34
N LEU A 96 3.79 10.30 -1.70
CA LEU A 96 2.73 9.56 -0.98
C LEU A 96 3.34 8.78 0.18
N VAL A 97 2.62 8.67 1.30
CA VAL A 97 3.08 7.93 2.49
C VAL A 97 2.07 6.84 2.86
N GLY A 98 2.57 5.64 3.14
CA GLY A 98 1.75 4.53 3.60
C GLY A 98 2.60 3.35 4.05
N THR A 99 2.05 2.14 4.03
CA THR A 99 2.84 0.93 4.28
C THR A 99 3.81 0.71 3.12
N LEU A 100 4.90 -0.03 3.37
CA LEU A 100 5.84 -0.41 2.32
C LEU A 100 5.14 -1.10 1.14
N VAL A 101 4.22 -2.03 1.43
CA VAL A 101 3.54 -2.84 0.42
C VAL A 101 2.58 -2.00 -0.43
N GLU A 102 1.90 -1.03 0.17
CA GLU A 102 1.07 -0.06 -0.56
C GLU A 102 1.91 0.79 -1.52
N MET A 103 3.04 1.32 -1.04
CA MET A 103 3.91 2.18 -1.85
C MET A 103 4.54 1.41 -3.00
N GLU A 104 4.97 0.17 -2.77
CA GLU A 104 5.51 -0.71 -3.83
C GLU A 104 4.44 -1.09 -4.86
N LEU A 105 3.19 -1.30 -4.45
CA LEU A 105 2.10 -1.57 -5.39
C LEU A 105 1.89 -0.37 -6.33
N ILE A 106 1.83 0.85 -5.77
CA ILE A 106 1.67 2.06 -6.59
C ILE A 106 2.89 2.27 -7.48
N ALA A 107 4.12 2.09 -6.96
CA ALA A 107 5.36 2.20 -7.73
C ALA A 107 5.38 1.22 -8.91
N ALA A 108 4.97 -0.03 -8.71
CA ALA A 108 4.86 -1.02 -9.77
C ALA A 108 3.85 -0.61 -10.86
N ARG A 109 2.72 0.01 -10.49
CA ARG A 109 1.75 0.53 -11.46
C ARG A 109 2.31 1.73 -12.23
N LEU A 110 3.00 2.65 -11.56
CA LEU A 110 3.66 3.79 -12.20
C LEU A 110 4.69 3.33 -13.24
N ARG A 111 5.60 2.43 -12.85
CA ARG A 111 6.63 1.88 -13.74
C ARG A 111 6.03 1.17 -14.96
N ARG A 112 4.89 0.49 -14.81
CA ARG A 112 4.16 -0.13 -15.93
C ARG A 112 3.65 0.90 -16.96
N HIS A 113 3.42 2.15 -16.55
CA HIS A 113 3.09 3.27 -17.43
C HIS A 113 4.31 4.14 -17.77
N SER A 114 5.53 3.59 -17.62
CA SER A 114 6.80 4.30 -17.89
C SER A 114 6.98 5.56 -17.04
N VAL A 115 6.44 5.55 -15.81
CA VAL A 115 6.67 6.61 -14.82
C VAL A 115 7.62 6.08 -13.75
N GLU A 116 8.81 6.64 -13.71
CA GLU A 116 9.83 6.26 -12.73
C GLU A 116 9.50 6.78 -11.33
N ALA A 117 9.60 5.87 -10.35
CA ALA A 117 9.29 6.16 -8.96
C ALA A 117 10.16 5.35 -8.00
N THR A 118 10.45 5.93 -6.84
CA THR A 118 11.27 5.36 -5.78
C THR A 118 10.46 5.21 -4.50
N VAL A 119 10.74 4.16 -3.73
CA VAL A 119 10.12 3.90 -2.42
C VAL A 119 11.22 3.87 -1.38
N GLU A 120 11.04 4.65 -0.32
CA GLU A 120 11.99 4.78 0.78
C GLU A 120 11.29 4.46 2.10
N THR A 121 11.87 3.59 2.93
CA THR A 121 11.36 3.38 4.29
C THR A 121 11.72 4.57 5.16
N LEU A 122 10.72 5.08 5.89
CA LEU A 122 10.91 6.13 6.88
C LEU A 122 11.18 5.45 8.21
N SER A 123 12.46 5.26 8.52
CA SER A 123 12.89 4.81 9.84
C SER A 123 12.41 5.84 10.88
N SER A 124 11.66 5.37 11.87
CA SER A 124 11.34 6.15 13.08
C SER A 124 12.54 6.26 14.00
#